data_AF-A0A645BBX9-F1
#
_entry.id   AF-A0A645BBX9-F1
#
_cell.length_a   1.000
_cell.length_b   1.000
_cell.length_c   1.000
_cell.angle_alpha   90.00
_cell.angle_beta   90.00
_cell.angle_gamma   90.00
#
_symmetry.space_group_name_H-M   'P 1'
#
loop_
_entity.id
_entity.type
_entity.pdbx_description
1 polymer ?
#
loop_
_entity_poly.entity_id
_entity_poly.type
_entity_poly.pdbx_seq_one_letter_code
_entity_poly.pdbx_strand_id
1 'polypeptide(L)' 'MIGLEFEEPVKEIRNKLLYEEKVFTGVSGTNVIRLLPPLCLSIEQADEFLQRFKKVLG' A
#
# COMPACT_ATOMS: atom_id res chain seq x y z
N MET A 1 -4.75 -9.79 -6.84
CA MET A 1 -3.37 -9.42 -6.48
C MET A 1 -2.97 -8.26 -7.37
N ILE A 2 -2.63 -7.11 -6.79
CA ILE A 2 -2.31 -5.88 -7.53
C ILE A 2 -0.88 -5.46 -7.16
N GLY A 3 -0.06 -5.10 -8.14
CA GLY A 3 1.28 -4.56 -7.95
C GLY A 3 1.31 -3.07 -8.28
N LEU A 4 1.93 -2.27 -7.42
CA LEU A 4 2.19 -0.84 -7.62
C LEU A 4 3.69 -0.68 -7.78
N GLU A 5 4.14 -0.26 -8.97
CA GLU A 5 5.55 -0.06 -9.30
C GLU A 5 5.94 1.40 -9.20
N PHE A 6 7.12 1.67 -8.63
CA PHE A 6 7.65 2.99 -8.37
C PHE A 6 9.05 3.15 -8.98
N GLU A 7 9.41 4.36 -9.36
CA GLU A 7 10.76 4.68 -9.83
C GLU A 7 11.79 4.58 -8.69
N GLU A 8 11.36 4.85 -7.46
CA GLU A 8 12.19 4.84 -6.25
C GLU A 8 11.92 3.65 -5.32
N PRO A 9 12.84 3.30 -4.41
CA PRO A 9 12.64 2.22 -3.45
C PRO A 9 11.46 2.45 -2.51
N VAL A 10 10.54 1.48 -2.43
CA VAL A 10 9.28 1.60 -1.68
C VAL A 10 9.39 1.35 -0.18
N LYS A 11 10.61 1.16 0.35
CA LYS A 11 10.84 0.79 1.75
C LYS A 11 10.29 1.83 2.73
N GLU A 12 10.48 3.12 2.43
CA GLU A 12 9.99 4.20 3.29
C GLU A 12 8.46 4.30 3.24
N ILE A 13 7.87 4.33 2.04
CA ILE A 13 6.43 4.35 1.83
C ILE A 13 5.76 3.18 2.57
N ARG A 14 6.32 1.97 2.45
CA ARG A 14 5.83 0.78 3.14
C ARG A 14 5.89 0.93 4.66
N ASN A 15 6.98 1.47 5.18
CA ASN A 15 7.14 1.65 6.62
C ASN A 15 6.11 2.67 7.15
N LYS A 16 5.88 3.78 6.44
CA LYS A 16 4.83 4.75 6.80
C LYS A 16 3.44 4.11 6.75
N LEU A 17 3.13 3.36 5.69
CA LEU A 17 1.87 2.60 5.60
C LEU A 17 1.68 1.65 6.78
N LEU A 18 2.71 0.88 7.13
CA LEU A 18 2.62 -0.14 8.17
C LEU A 18 2.54 0.46 9.57
N TYR A 19 3.41 1.43 9.88
CA TYR A 19 3.56 1.93 11.25
C TYR A 19 2.67 3.12 11.56
N GLU A 20 2.44 4.03 10.60
CA GLU A 20 1.62 5.23 10.78
C GLU A 20 0.16 4.94 10.40
N GLU A 21 -0.08 4.50 9.17
CA GLU A 21 -1.44 4.29 8.66
C GLU A 21 -2.02 2.90 8.97
N LYS A 22 -1.27 2.02 9.65
CA LYS A 22 -1.69 0.66 10.04
C LYS A 22 -2.18 -0.22 8.88
N VAL A 23 -1.61 -0.04 7.70
CA VAL A 23 -1.89 -0.82 6.49
C VAL A 23 -0.72 -1.76 6.23
N PHE A 24 -0.97 -3.05 6.26
CA PHE A 24 0.01 -4.05 5.84
C PHE A 24 -0.02 -4.25 4.33
N THR A 25 1.14 -4.15 3.69
CA THR A 25 1.32 -4.42 2.26
C THR A 25 2.50 -5.33 2.03
N GLY A 26 2.41 -6.21 1.03
CA GLY A 26 3.56 -6.99 0.59
C GLY A 26 4.55 -6.14 -0.22
N VAL A 27 5.74 -6.69 -0.48
CA VAL A 27 6.73 -6.11 -1.40
C VAL A 27 7.23 -7.17 -2.38
N SER A 28 7.70 -6.70 -3.53
CA SER A 28 8.39 -7.52 -4.53
C SER A 28 9.59 -6.77 -5.02
N GLY A 29 10.79 -7.25 -4.70
CA GLY A 29 12.01 -6.49 -4.95
C GLY A 29 12.03 -5.17 -4.16
N THR A 30 12.70 -4.16 -4.71
CA THR A 30 12.95 -2.87 -4.05
C THR A 30 11.87 -1.82 -4.33
N ASN A 31 11.19 -1.92 -5.47
CA ASN A 31 10.42 -0.83 -6.07
C ASN A 31 8.92 -1.15 -6.23
N VAL A 32 8.46 -2.33 -5.81
CA VAL A 32 7.07 -2.74 -6.01
C VAL A 32 6.38 -3.05 -4.69
N ILE A 33 5.25 -2.38 -4.45
CA ILE A 33 4.30 -2.71 -3.37
C ILE A 33 3.25 -3.68 -3.91
N ARG A 34 2.92 -4.73 -3.15
CA ARG A 34 1.87 -5.68 -3.49
C ARG A 34 0.67 -5.51 -2.56
N LEU A 35 -0.50 -5.31 -3.17
CA LEU A 35 -1.79 -5.37 -2.50
C LEU A 35 -2.39 -6.77 -2.68
N LEU A 36 -2.60 -7.42 -1.54
CA LEU A 36 -3.22 -8.74 -1.42
C LEU A 36 -4.45 -8.62 -0.50
N PRO A 37 -5.47 -7.84 -0.88
CA PRO A 37 -6.69 -7.75 -0.09
C PRO A 37 -7.45 -9.07 -0.14
N PRO A 38 -8.30 -9.35 0.86
CA PRO A 38 -9.27 -10.44 0.78
C PRO A 38 -10.25 -10.18 -0.38
N LEU A 39 -10.79 -11.26 -0.97
CA LEU A 39 -11.73 -11.13 -2.10
C LEU A 39 -13.08 -10.52 -1.70
N CYS A 40 -13.38 -10.46 -0.40
CA CYS A 40 -14.57 -9.83 0.15
C CYS A 40 -14.37 -8.35 0.54
N LEU A 41 -13.24 -7.74 0.16
CA LEU A 41 -13.00 -6.31 0.41
C LEU A 41 -14.12 -5.47 -0.20
N SER A 42 -14.71 -4.57 0.58
CA SER A 42 -15.73 -3.64 0.09
C SER A 42 -15.10 -2.43 -0.62
N ILE A 43 -15.93 -1.69 -1.36
CA ILE A 43 -15.48 -0.46 -2.03
C ILE A 43 -15.07 0.58 -0.99
N GLU A 44 -15.80 0.69 0.11
CA GLU A 44 -15.52 1.64 1.19
C GLU A 44 -14.16 1.35 1.86
N GLN A 45 -13.82 0.07 2.05
CA GLN A 45 -12.51 -0.35 2.57
C GLN A 45 -11.38 -0.06 1.57
N ALA A 46 -11.65 -0.22 0.26
CA ALA A 46 -10.71 0.16 -0.78
C ALA A 46 -10.49 1.68 -0.81
N ASP A 47 -11.55 2.47 -0.68
CA ASP A 47 -11.47 3.93 -0.60
C ASP A 47 -10.71 4.39 0.65
N GLU A 48 -10.96 3.76 1.80
CA GLU A 48 -10.20 4.02 3.02
C GLU A 48 -8.70 3.77 2.82
N PHE A 49 -8.33 2.64 2.19
CA PHE A 49 -6.94 2.37 1.83
C PHE A 49 -6.38 3.48 0.94
N LEU A 50 -7.10 3.91 -0.10
CA LEU A 50 -6.64 4.97 -1.01
C LEU A 50 -6.43 6.31 -0.29
N GLN A 51 -7.28 6.66 0.68
CA GLN A 51 -7.09 7.88 1.48
C GLN A 51 -5.83 7.82 2.33
N ARG A 52 -5.62 6.70 3.03
CA ARG A 52 -4.41 6.47 3.83
C ARG A 52 -3.16 6.44 2.95
N PHE A 53 -3.26 5.82 1.78
CA PHE A 53 -2.17 5.72 0.83
C PHE A 53 -1.76 7.08 0.26
N LYS A 54 -2.72 7.97 -0.01
CA LYS A 54 -2.41 9.35 -0.43
C LYS A 54 -1.61 10.13 0.61
N LYS A 55 -1.86 9.92 1.90
CA LYS A 55 -1.13 10.64 2.97
C LYS A 55 0.37 10.30 3.00
N VAL A 56 0.76 9.10 2.57
CA VAL A 56 2.16 8.66 2.61
C VAL A 56 2.93 8.95 1.33
N LEU A 57 2.23 9.29 0.23
CA LEU A 57 2.85 9.52 -1.08
C LEU A 57 3.38 10.95 -1.29
N GLY A 58 3.07 11.88 -0.38
CA GLY A 58 3.44 13.29 -0.50
C GLY A 58 2.35 14.12 -1.16
#